data_AF-A0A1M6KC92-F1
#
_entry.id   AF-A0A1M6KC92-F1
#
_cell.length_a   1.000
_cell.length_b   1.000
_cell.length_c   1.000
_cell.angle_alpha   90.00
_cell.angle_beta   90.00
_cell.angle_gamma   90.00
#
_symmetry.space_group_name_H-M   'P 1'
#
loop_
_entity.id
_entity.type
_entity.pdbx_description
1 polymer ?
#
loop_
_entity_poly.entity_id
_entity_poly.type
_entity_poly.pdbx_seq_one_letter_code
_entity_poly.pdbx_strand_id
1 'polypeptide(L)'
;MSELNQFQKTILNAIASEQEETVQIAMCQYKDGDDIENLLYNTTYELIAGIMTLIDGYTNDNIKLDIEDRLTGDRLKEKPFIELHDRIADFIKYEKPK
;
A
#
# COMPACT_ATOMS: atom_id res chain seq x y z
N MET A 1 -13.81 22.90 1.63
CA MET A 1 -13.04 21.85 0.91
C MET A 1 -13.61 21.75 -0.49
N SER A 2 -12.79 21.79 -1.53
CA SER A 2 -13.29 21.56 -2.90
C SER A 2 -13.87 20.14 -2.98
N GLU A 3 -14.99 19.96 -3.66
CA GLU A 3 -15.50 18.61 -3.91
C GLU A 3 -14.48 17.79 -4.70
N LEU A 4 -14.16 16.60 -4.19
CA LEU A 4 -13.33 15.63 -4.90
C LEU A 4 -14.07 15.15 -6.15
N ASN A 5 -13.34 15.03 -7.26
CA ASN A 5 -13.90 14.40 -8.46
C ASN A 5 -14.06 12.88 -8.27
N GLN A 6 -14.78 12.23 -9.19
CA GLN A 6 -15.08 10.80 -9.07
C GLN A 6 -13.83 9.93 -9.02
N PHE A 7 -12.80 10.25 -9.79
CA PHE A 7 -11.54 9.51 -9.81
C PHE A 7 -10.82 9.61 -8.46
N GLN A 8 -10.71 10.81 -7.89
CA GLN A 8 -10.11 11.05 -6.57
C GLN A 8 -10.87 10.31 -5.47
N LYS A 9 -12.21 10.35 -5.48
CA LYS A 9 -13.05 9.59 -4.53
C LYS A 9 -12.79 8.09 -4.65
N THR A 10 -12.68 7.59 -5.88
CA THR A 10 -12.46 6.17 -6.15
C THR A 10 -11.14 5.68 -5.58
N ILE A 11 -10.05 6.43 -5.78
CA ILE A 11 -8.73 6.09 -5.21
C ILE A 11 -8.76 6.16 -3.68
N LEU A 12 -9.28 7.26 -3.11
CA LEU A 12 -9.28 7.43 -1.65
C LEU A 12 -10.14 6.39 -0.94
N ASN A 13 -11.26 5.99 -1.53
CA ASN A 13 -12.08 4.90 -1.01
C ASN A 13 -11.36 3.56 -1.12
N ALA A 14 -10.63 3.28 -2.20
CA ALA A 14 -9.85 2.05 -2.32
C ALA A 14 -8.76 1.96 -1.23
N ILE A 15 -8.05 3.06 -0.96
CA ILE A 15 -7.06 3.13 0.13
C ILE A 15 -7.72 2.94 1.50
N ALA A 16 -8.90 3.54 1.72
CA ALA A 16 -9.63 3.37 2.98
C ALA A 16 -10.09 1.92 3.18
N SER A 17 -10.58 1.26 2.13
CA SER A 17 -10.93 -0.15 2.16
C SER A 17 -9.72 -1.03 2.48
N GLU A 18 -8.56 -0.75 1.85
CA GLU A 18 -7.31 -1.48 2.11
C GLU A 18 -6.88 -1.37 3.58
N GLN A 19 -6.98 -0.17 4.16
CA GLN A 19 -6.70 0.05 5.58
C GLN A 19 -7.63 -0.76 6.48
N GLU A 20 -8.95 -0.71 6.21
CA GLU A 20 -9.93 -1.45 7.00
C GLU A 20 -9.65 -2.96 6.94
N GLU A 21 -9.47 -3.51 5.74
CA GLU A 21 -9.16 -4.92 5.55
C GLU A 21 -7.88 -5.33 6.29
N THR A 22 -6.81 -4.55 6.14
CA THR A 22 -5.53 -4.84 6.79
C THR A 22 -5.65 -4.83 8.32
N VAL A 23 -6.37 -3.87 8.89
CA VAL A 23 -6.61 -3.79 10.34
C VAL A 23 -7.45 -4.98 10.83
N GLN A 24 -8.51 -5.34 10.10
CA GLN A 24 -9.35 -6.48 10.49
C GLN A 24 -8.58 -7.80 10.42
N ILE A 25 -7.72 -7.98 9.41
CA ILE A 25 -6.83 -9.14 9.32
C ILE A 25 -5.89 -9.18 10.53
N ALA A 26 -5.24 -8.05 10.86
CA ALA A 26 -4.34 -7.96 12.00
C ALA A 26 -5.06 -8.27 13.33
N MET A 27 -6.28 -7.74 13.52
CA MET A 27 -7.11 -8.04 14.69
C MET A 27 -7.50 -9.51 14.78
N CYS A 28 -7.81 -10.16 13.65
CA CYS A 28 -8.13 -11.59 13.62
C CYS A 28 -6.91 -12.48 13.94
N GLN A 29 -5.71 -12.03 13.59
CA GLN A 29 -4.47 -12.77 13.80
C GLN A 29 -3.89 -12.57 15.21
N TYR A 30 -4.15 -11.41 15.82
CA TYR A 30 -3.67 -11.04 17.15
C TYR A 30 -4.16 -12.00 18.23
N LYS A 31 -3.25 -12.38 19.14
CA LYS A 31 -3.50 -13.18 20.34
C LYS A 31 -2.91 -12.50 21.56
N ASP A 32 -3.50 -12.78 22.73
CA ASP A 32 -2.97 -12.30 23.99
C ASP A 32 -1.51 -12.76 24.19
N GLY A 33 -0.61 -11.80 24.37
CA GLY A 33 0.83 -12.03 24.51
C GLY A 33 1.64 -11.84 23.23
N ASP A 34 1.00 -11.55 22.09
CA ASP A 34 1.70 -11.19 20.86
C ASP A 34 2.48 -9.87 21.03
N ASP A 35 3.59 -9.77 20.30
CA ASP A 35 4.42 -8.58 20.25
C ASP A 35 3.71 -7.47 19.45
N ILE A 36 3.20 -6.46 20.16
CA ILE A 36 2.48 -5.32 19.58
C ILE A 36 3.36 -4.58 18.56
N GLU A 37 4.67 -4.48 18.78
CA GLU A 37 5.57 -3.82 17.83
C GLU A 37 5.58 -4.55 16.49
N ASN A 38 5.72 -5.87 16.52
CA ASN A 38 5.66 -6.69 15.31
C ASN A 38 4.30 -6.60 14.62
N LEU A 39 3.20 -6.58 15.39
CA LEU A 39 1.85 -6.42 14.84
C LEU A 39 1.73 -5.08 14.09
N LEU A 40 2.19 -3.98 14.69
CA LEU A 40 2.12 -2.64 14.08
C LEU A 40 2.98 -2.56 12.80
N TYR A 41 4.21 -3.10 12.84
CA TYR A 41 5.06 -3.15 11.65
C TYR A 41 4.47 -4.02 10.54
N ASN A 42 3.91 -5.18 10.87
CA ASN A 42 3.28 -6.04 9.87
C ASN A 42 2.01 -5.40 9.28
N THR A 43 1.14 -4.84 10.12
CA THR A 43 -0.08 -4.15 9.66
C THR A 43 0.26 -2.98 8.74
N THR A 44 1.27 -2.19 9.08
CA THR A 44 1.69 -1.06 8.23
C THR A 44 2.37 -1.52 6.95
N TYR A 45 3.16 -2.60 7.00
CA TYR A 45 3.74 -3.23 5.82
C TYR A 45 2.66 -3.69 4.83
N GLU A 46 1.68 -4.46 5.30
CA GLU A 46 0.60 -5.00 4.46
C GLU A 46 -0.21 -3.87 3.81
N LEU A 47 -0.54 -2.81 4.56
CA LEU A 47 -1.23 -1.65 4.01
C LEU A 47 -0.42 -0.97 2.90
N ILE A 48 0.89 -0.76 3.11
CA ILE A 48 1.74 -0.13 2.09
C ILE A 48 1.85 -1.04 0.87
N ALA A 49 2.03 -2.35 1.05
CA ALA A 49 2.08 -3.32 -0.05
C ALA A 49 0.76 -3.36 -0.84
N GLY A 50 -0.38 -3.31 -0.15
CA GLY A 50 -1.71 -3.21 -0.76
C GLY A 50 -1.88 -1.94 -1.59
N ILE A 51 -1.43 -0.78 -1.08
CA ILE A 51 -1.41 0.48 -1.83
C ILE A 51 -0.52 0.38 -3.08
N MET A 52 0.66 -0.25 -2.98
CA MET A 52 1.52 -0.46 -4.15
C MET A 52 0.84 -1.37 -5.19
N THR A 53 0.14 -2.41 -4.74
CA THR A 53 -0.63 -3.33 -5.59
C THR A 53 -1.80 -2.62 -6.28
N LEU A 54 -2.46 -1.68 -5.58
CA LEU A 54 -3.46 -0.78 -6.14
C LEU A 54 -2.88 0.13 -7.22
N ILE A 55 -1.71 0.71 -6.99
CA ILE A 55 -1.04 1.55 -7.99
C ILE A 55 -0.65 0.72 -9.21
N ASP A 56 -0.18 -0.51 -8.99
CA ASP A 56 0.13 -1.45 -10.07
C ASP A 56 -1.09 -1.83 -10.92
N GLY A 57 -2.28 -1.70 -10.32
CA GLY A 57 -3.57 -1.94 -10.95
C GLY A 57 -4.02 -3.38 -10.83
N TYR A 58 -3.59 -4.08 -9.78
CA TYR A 58 -3.92 -5.48 -9.52
C TYR A 58 -5.12 -5.67 -8.58
N THR A 59 -5.55 -4.63 -7.86
CA THR A 59 -6.68 -4.72 -6.90
C THR A 59 -8.02 -4.25 -7.45
N ASN A 60 -8.04 -3.44 -8.52
CA ASN A 60 -9.27 -2.92 -9.11
C ASN A 60 -9.10 -2.69 -10.61
N ASP A 61 -9.89 -3.37 -11.44
CA ASP A 61 -9.82 -3.28 -12.91
C ASP A 61 -10.02 -1.86 -13.46
N ASN A 62 -10.61 -0.95 -12.67
CA ASN A 62 -10.85 0.44 -13.05
C ASN A 62 -9.77 1.41 -12.55
N ILE A 63 -8.80 0.94 -11.77
CA ILE A 63 -7.72 1.76 -11.21
C ILE A 63 -6.39 1.19 -11.69
N LYS A 64 -5.69 1.96 -12.51
CA LYS A 64 -4.30 1.71 -12.85
C LYS A 64 -3.56 3.02 -12.81
N LEU A 65 -2.60 3.13 -11.90
CA LEU A 65 -1.94 4.39 -11.59
C LEU A 65 -0.45 4.31 -11.91
N ASP A 66 0.17 5.46 -11.83
CA ASP A 66 1.61 5.61 -11.86
C ASP A 66 2.01 6.80 -11.00
N ILE A 67 3.28 6.84 -10.61
CA ILE A 67 3.87 7.94 -9.86
C ILE A 67 4.87 8.64 -10.78
N GLU A 68 4.68 9.94 -10.97
CA GLU A 68 5.58 10.78 -11.76
C GLU A 68 6.26 11.78 -10.82
N ASP A 69 7.58 11.83 -10.86
CA ASP A 69 8.32 12.94 -10.29
C ASP A 69 8.12 14.17 -11.19
N ARG A 70 7.34 15.13 -10.72
CA ARG A 70 7.02 16.35 -11.48
C ARG A 70 8.21 17.30 -11.66
N LEU A 71 9.33 17.08 -10.96
CA LEU A 71 10.54 17.86 -11.15
C LEU A 71 11.32 17.38 -12.39
N THR A 72 11.44 16.07 -12.55
CA THR A 72 12.24 15.42 -13.60
C THR A 72 11.41 14.94 -14.79
N GLY A 73 10.12 14.69 -14.56
CA GLY A 73 9.21 13.99 -15.49
C GLY A 73 9.41 12.47 -15.47
N ASP A 74 10.26 11.94 -14.58
CA ASP A 74 10.52 10.51 -14.50
C ASP A 74 9.30 9.80 -13.91
N ARG A 75 8.86 8.74 -14.60
CA ARG A 75 7.80 7.85 -14.14
C ARG A 75 8.43 6.72 -13.34
N LEU A 76 8.02 6.57 -12.08
CA LEU A 76 8.61 5.66 -11.10
C LEU A 76 8.73 4.21 -11.61
N LYS A 77 7.77 3.80 -12.43
CA LYS A 77 7.67 2.45 -12.95
C LYS A 77 8.30 2.28 -14.33
N GLU A 78 8.99 3.30 -14.85
CA GLU A 78 9.65 3.24 -16.15
C GLU A 78 11.17 3.37 -16.00
N LYS A 79 11.92 2.58 -16.76
CA LYS A 79 13.40 2.64 -16.90
C LYS A 79 14.21 2.52 -15.59
N PRO A 80 14.28 1.32 -14.98
CA PRO A 80 13.72 0.05 -15.45
C PRO A 80 12.24 -0.09 -15.10
N PHE A 81 11.54 -0.97 -15.82
CA PHE A 81 10.20 -1.36 -15.40
C PHE A 81 10.27 -2.10 -14.07
N ILE A 82 9.42 -1.68 -13.13
CA ILE A 82 9.24 -2.34 -11.84
C ILE A 82 7.75 -2.48 -11.53
N GLU A 83 7.42 -3.54 -10.78
CA GLU A 83 6.15 -3.63 -10.06
C GLU A 83 6.41 -3.18 -8.62
N LEU A 84 5.63 -2.21 -8.16
CA LEU A 84 5.88 -1.58 -6.87
C LEU A 84 5.68 -2.57 -5.72
N HIS A 85 4.67 -3.44 -5.82
CA HIS A 85 4.38 -4.44 -4.78
C HIS A 85 5.51 -5.48 -4.64
N ASP A 86 6.21 -5.83 -5.72
CA ASP A 86 7.39 -6.71 -5.66
C ASP A 86 8.59 -6.01 -5.01
N ARG A 87 8.82 -4.74 -5.35
CA ARG A 87 10.02 -4.01 -4.91
C ARG A 87 9.90 -3.51 -3.48
N ILE A 88 8.70 -3.16 -3.02
CA ILE A 88 8.52 -2.54 -1.69
C ILE A 88 8.92 -3.49 -0.55
N ALA A 89 8.76 -4.80 -0.76
CA ALA A 89 9.20 -5.84 0.18
C ALA A 89 10.70 -5.77 0.51
N ASP A 90 11.54 -5.34 -0.44
CA ASP A 90 12.98 -5.20 -0.24
C ASP A 90 13.37 -4.03 0.68
N PHE A 91 12.45 -3.09 0.94
CA PHE A 91 12.76 -1.83 1.63
C PHE A 91 12.08 -1.68 3.00
N ILE A 92 10.89 -2.24 3.19
CA ILE A 92 10.08 -1.96 4.39
C ILE A 92 9.67 -3.20 5.17
N LYS A 93 10.09 -4.41 4.77
CA LYS A 93 9.78 -5.62 5.53
C LYS A 93 10.54 -5.59 6.85
N TYR A 94 9.80 -5.48 7.95
CA TYR A 94 10.36 -5.53 9.28
C TYR A 94 10.76 -6.96 9.63
N GLU A 95 12.04 -7.16 9.93
CA GLU A 95 12.56 -8.36 10.59
C GLU A 95 13.18 -7.92 11.91
N LYS A 96 12.64 -8.44 13.04
CA LYS A 96 13.20 -8.14 14.36
C LYS A 96 14.67 -8.61 14.39
N PRO A 97 15.66 -7.73 14.67
CA PRO A 97 17.04 -8.16 14.79
C PRO A 97 17.17 -9.23 15.87
N LYS A 98 17.85 -10.33 15.55
CA LYS A 98 18.13 -11.43 16.48
C LYS A 98 19.09 -11.03 17.58
#